data_AF-A0A7K1KMQ6-F1
#
_entry.id   AF-A0A7K1KMQ6-F1
#
_cell.length_a   1.000
_cell.length_b   1.000
_cell.length_c   1.000
_cell.angle_alpha   90.00
_cell.angle_beta   90.00
_cell.angle_gamma   90.00
#
_symmetry.space_group_name_H-M   'P 1'
#
loop_
_entity.id
_entity.type
_entity.pdbx_description
1 polymer ?
#
loop_
_entity_poly.entity_id
_entity_poly.type
_entity_poly.pdbx_seq_one_letter_code
_entity_poly.pdbx_strand_id
1 'polypeptide(L)'
;MEEMKKGPLDHLERAMRAIAALCLFCMALLTGTDVLMRGVWNTPIFGCEEIVSILGIVVVGFALPYAHQQKSHIGVEIFVRRLPRRTRRAVKLLTTAATLALVSIVAWRMYLYARTQSESGEVSMNLELPDYLIIYVLAFGFLVYSLFLVRDIARFLKGGED
;
A
#
# COMPACT_ATOMS: atom_id res chain seq x y z
N MET A 1 9.95 11.69 -25.07
CA MET A 1 9.30 12.31 -23.91
C MET A 1 7.82 12.42 -24.25
N GLU A 2 7.11 11.27 -24.24
CA GLU A 2 5.69 11.25 -24.61
C GLU A 2 4.85 11.62 -23.39
N GLU A 3 4.34 12.86 -23.42
CA GLU A 3 2.94 13.19 -23.19
C GLU A 3 2.23 12.25 -22.19
N MET A 4 2.59 12.39 -20.90
CA MET A 4 1.91 11.71 -19.80
C MET A 4 0.50 12.27 -19.67
N LYS A 5 -0.47 11.66 -20.35
CA LYS A 5 -1.90 11.86 -20.14
C LYS A 5 -2.22 11.59 -18.66
N LYS A 6 -2.22 12.65 -17.85
CA LYS A 6 -2.56 12.64 -16.42
C LYS A 6 -3.97 12.09 -16.28
N GLY A 7 -4.09 10.82 -15.96
CA GLY A 7 -5.38 10.19 -15.71
C GLY A 7 -5.90 10.59 -14.32
N PRO A 8 -7.19 10.34 -14.02
CA PRO A 8 -7.73 10.50 -12.67
C PRO A 8 -6.98 9.62 -11.64
N LEU A 9 -6.50 8.45 -12.07
CA LEU A 9 -5.70 7.54 -11.23
C LEU A 9 -4.37 8.17 -10.79
N ASP A 10 -3.70 8.96 -11.64
CA ASP A 10 -2.41 9.56 -11.30
C ASP A 10 -2.57 10.67 -10.25
N HIS A 11 -3.73 11.35 -10.24
CA HIS A 11 -4.07 12.31 -9.18
C HIS A 11 -4.39 11.60 -7.86
N LEU A 12 -5.08 10.46 -7.91
CA LEU A 12 -5.38 9.64 -6.75
C LEU A 12 -4.09 9.11 -6.10
N GLU A 13 -3.16 8.57 -6.88
CA GLU A 13 -1.86 8.11 -6.35
C GLU A 13 -1.09 9.25 -5.70
N ARG A 14 -1.04 10.44 -6.33
CA ARG A 14 -0.35 11.58 -5.76
C ARG A 14 -0.97 12.03 -4.43
N ALA A 15 -2.30 11.99 -4.32
CA ALA A 15 -3.00 12.29 -3.07
C ALA A 15 -2.71 11.23 -2.00
N MET A 16 -2.84 9.95 -2.33
CA MET A 16 -2.52 8.83 -1.43
C MET A 16 -1.07 8.92 -0.93
N ARG A 17 -0.12 9.23 -1.81
CA ARG A 17 1.29 9.41 -1.47
C ARG A 17 1.50 10.59 -0.53
N ALA A 18 0.84 11.72 -0.77
CA ALA A 18 0.94 12.88 0.11
C ALA A 18 0.39 12.58 1.51
N ILE A 19 -0.75 11.88 1.58
CA ILE A 19 -1.35 11.42 2.84
C ILE A 19 -0.40 10.45 3.56
N ALA A 20 0.14 9.45 2.85
CA ALA A 20 1.10 8.51 3.42
C ALA A 20 2.35 9.21 3.97
N ALA A 21 2.92 10.18 3.22
CA ALA A 21 4.08 10.93 3.68
C ALA A 21 3.78 11.76 4.93
N LEU A 22 2.61 12.40 4.99
CA LEU A 22 2.17 13.16 6.15
C LEU A 22 1.96 12.24 7.36
N CYS A 23 1.26 11.11 7.19
CA CYS A 23 1.06 10.12 8.24
C CYS A 23 2.39 9.56 8.77
N LEU A 24 3.34 9.27 7.90
CA LEU A 24 4.68 8.80 8.29
C LEU A 24 5.44 9.85 9.10
N PHE A 25 5.35 11.11 8.71
CA PHE A 25 5.96 12.21 9.45
C PHE A 25 5.33 12.37 10.84
N CYS A 26 3.99 12.36 10.93
CA CYS A 26 3.28 12.40 12.20
C CYS A 26 3.62 11.20 13.10
N MET A 27 3.71 10.00 12.52
CA MET A 27 4.11 8.78 13.22
C MET A 27 5.51 8.94 13.82
N ALA A 28 6.49 9.43 13.04
CA ALA A 28 7.85 9.66 13.51
C ALA A 28 7.91 10.69 14.65
N LEU A 29 7.15 11.78 14.56
CA LEU A 29 7.06 12.79 15.63
C LEU A 29 6.43 12.21 16.90
N LEU A 30 5.34 11.44 16.77
CA LEU A 30 4.63 10.87 17.90
C LEU A 30 5.51 9.84 18.62
N THR A 31 6.10 8.88 17.88
CA THR A 31 7.02 7.89 18.43
C THR A 31 8.26 8.54 19.04
N GLY A 32 8.82 9.55 18.37
CA GLY A 32 9.95 10.32 18.91
C GLY A 32 9.59 11.01 20.23
N THR A 33 8.41 11.61 20.31
CA THR A 33 7.92 12.26 21.54
C THR A 33 7.67 11.25 22.66
N ASP A 34 7.06 10.08 22.37
CA ASP A 34 6.84 9.02 23.36
C ASP A 34 8.16 8.51 23.95
N VAL A 35 9.16 8.24 23.09
CA VAL A 35 10.47 7.77 23.54
C VAL A 35 11.17 8.82 24.42
N LEU A 36 11.09 10.10 24.06
CA LEU A 36 11.65 11.19 24.87
C LEU A 36 10.91 11.32 26.22
N MET A 37 9.58 11.27 26.21
CA MET A 37 8.76 11.42 27.42
C MET A 37 8.96 10.25 28.38
N ARG A 38 9.09 9.03 27.85
CA ARG A 38 9.43 7.83 28.60
C ARG A 38 10.85 7.90 29.17
N GLY A 39 11.82 8.40 28.40
CA GLY A 39 13.21 8.50 28.83
C GLY A 39 13.47 9.59 29.88
N VAL A 40 12.78 10.73 29.80
CA VAL A 40 13.01 11.89 30.68
C VAL A 40 12.05 11.93 31.87
N TRP A 41 10.77 11.61 31.65
CA TRP A 41 9.71 11.75 32.66
C TRP A 41 9.15 10.41 33.16
N ASN A 42 9.58 9.27 32.59
CA ASN A 42 9.05 7.93 32.90
C ASN A 42 7.50 7.83 32.76
N THR A 43 6.90 8.75 32.00
CA THR A 43 5.46 8.79 31.71
C THR A 43 5.26 8.51 30.22
N PRO A 44 4.83 7.30 29.82
CA PRO A 44 4.50 7.03 28.43
C PRO A 44 3.22 7.75 28.00
N ILE A 45 3.10 8.04 26.71
CA ILE A 45 1.89 8.62 26.12
C ILE A 45 0.84 7.50 26.01
N PHE A 46 -0.27 7.65 26.73
CA PHE A 46 -1.38 6.70 26.68
C PHE A 46 -1.96 6.62 25.27
N GLY A 47 -2.11 5.40 24.75
CA GLY A 47 -2.63 5.16 23.39
C GLY A 47 -1.67 5.43 22.24
N CYS A 48 -0.40 5.75 22.50
CA CYS A 48 0.57 6.05 21.44
C CYS A 48 0.74 4.86 20.47
N GLU A 49 0.87 3.64 20.98
CA GLU A 49 1.02 2.42 20.17
C GLU A 49 -0.14 2.21 19.18
N GLU A 50 -1.38 2.48 19.60
CA GLU A 50 -2.57 2.34 18.75
C GLU A 50 -2.58 3.39 17.65
N ILE A 51 -2.28 4.65 17.98
CA ILE A 51 -2.20 5.74 17.00
C ILE A 51 -1.09 5.46 15.98
N VAL A 52 0.08 4.98 16.45
CA VAL A 52 1.20 4.58 15.59
C VAL A 52 0.79 3.42 14.68
N SER A 53 0.08 2.42 15.19
CA SER A 53 -0.43 1.29 14.40
C SER A 53 -1.38 1.75 13.30
N ILE A 54 -2.33 2.63 13.61
CA ILE A 54 -3.28 3.21 12.64
C ILE A 54 -2.54 3.97 11.55
N LEU A 55 -1.63 4.88 11.94
CA LEU A 55 -0.83 5.65 11.00
C LEU A 55 0.03 4.74 10.12
N GLY A 56 0.65 3.72 10.70
CA GLY A 56 1.44 2.72 9.98
C GLY A 56 0.63 1.98 8.92
N ILE A 57 -0.60 1.60 9.24
CA ILE A 57 -1.49 0.89 8.30
C ILE A 57 -1.92 1.81 7.14
N VAL A 58 -2.23 3.09 7.42
CA VAL A 58 -2.50 4.09 6.38
C VAL A 58 -1.28 4.26 5.47
N VAL A 59 -0.08 4.39 6.05
CA VAL A 59 1.18 4.52 5.30
C VAL A 59 1.38 3.33 4.37
N VAL A 60 1.28 2.10 4.88
CA VAL A 60 1.47 0.89 4.08
C VAL A 60 0.43 0.80 2.96
N GLY A 61 -0.86 0.97 3.28
CA GLY A 61 -1.95 0.90 2.33
C GLY A 61 -1.81 1.92 1.20
N PHE A 62 -1.40 3.15 1.52
CA PHE A 62 -1.40 4.26 0.56
C PHE A 62 -0.05 4.43 -0.15
N ALA A 63 1.04 3.91 0.40
CA ALA A 63 2.34 3.88 -0.27
C ALA A 63 2.47 2.76 -1.31
N LEU A 64 1.67 1.69 -1.22
CA LEU A 64 1.69 0.53 -2.13
C LEU A 64 1.63 0.88 -3.63
N PRO A 65 0.66 1.70 -4.11
CA PRO A 65 0.61 2.10 -5.53
C PRO A 65 1.85 2.85 -5.99
N TYR A 66 2.39 3.73 -5.13
CA TYR A 66 3.61 4.48 -5.42
C TYR A 66 4.84 3.57 -5.48
N ALA A 67 4.97 2.65 -4.52
CA ALA A 67 6.07 1.68 -4.46
C ALA A 67 6.09 0.77 -5.71
N HIS A 68 4.92 0.38 -6.21
CA HIS A 68 4.81 -0.37 -7.46
C HIS A 68 5.28 0.42 -8.67
N GLN A 69 4.91 1.70 -8.78
CA GLN A 69 5.37 2.56 -9.88
C GLN A 69 6.89 2.76 -9.85
N GLN A 70 7.51 2.73 -8.67
CA GLN A 70 8.96 2.79 -8.52
C GLN A 70 9.70 1.51 -8.97
N LYS A 71 8.98 0.48 -9.46
CA LYS A 71 9.52 -0.79 -9.98
C LYS A 71 10.41 -1.53 -8.97
N SER A 72 9.87 -1.84 -7.80
CA SER A 72 10.60 -2.55 -6.74
C SER A 72 10.98 -4.02 -7.06
N HIS A 73 10.70 -4.55 -8.25
CA HIS A 73 11.15 -5.89 -8.67
C HIS A 73 12.60 -5.88 -9.20
N ILE A 74 13.50 -5.20 -8.49
CA ILE A 74 14.89 -4.96 -8.88
C ILE A 74 15.63 -6.29 -9.18
N GLY A 75 15.38 -7.33 -8.38
CA GLY A 75 16.00 -8.64 -8.57
C GLY A 75 15.59 -9.35 -9.86
N VAL A 76 14.30 -9.29 -10.23
CA VAL A 76 13.81 -9.89 -11.49
C VAL A 76 14.26 -9.06 -12.69
N GLU A 77 14.39 -7.74 -12.53
CA GLU A 77 14.77 -6.84 -13.62
C GLU A 77 16.22 -7.07 -14.10
N ILE A 78 17.15 -7.44 -13.20
CA ILE A 78 18.54 -7.76 -13.55
C ILE A 78 18.62 -9.04 -14.41
N PHE A 79 17.90 -10.09 -14.01
CA PHE A 79 17.84 -11.34 -14.77
C PHE A 79 17.14 -11.13 -16.13
N VAL A 80 16.04 -10.37 -16.12
CA VAL A 80 15.22 -10.11 -17.32
C VAL A 80 15.93 -9.18 -18.33
N ARG A 81 16.85 -8.32 -17.90
CA ARG A 81 17.66 -7.47 -18.80
C ARG A 81 18.60 -8.26 -19.71
N ARG A 82 19.00 -9.48 -19.33
CA ARG A 82 19.84 -10.37 -20.14
C ARG A 82 19.06 -11.17 -21.20
N LEU A 83 17.72 -11.14 -21.17
CA LEU A 83 16.86 -11.93 -22.05
C LEU A 83 16.46 -11.18 -23.33
N PRO A 84 16.17 -11.89 -24.44
CA PRO A 84 15.67 -11.29 -25.67
C PRO A 84 14.32 -10.58 -25.47
N ARG A 85 14.04 -9.57 -26.30
CA ARG A 85 12.89 -8.64 -26.17
C ARG A 85 11.54 -9.34 -25.96
N ARG A 86 11.28 -10.46 -26.66
CA ARG A 86 10.02 -11.22 -26.57
C ARG A 86 9.86 -11.92 -25.22
N THR A 87 10.90 -12.61 -24.74
CA THR A 87 10.88 -13.28 -23.43
C THR A 87 10.81 -12.27 -22.29
N ARG A 88 11.51 -11.13 -22.41
CA ARG A 88 11.40 -10.02 -21.45
C ARG A 88 9.97 -9.49 -21.32
N ARG A 89 9.25 -9.36 -22.43
CA ARG A 89 7.84 -8.97 -22.40
C ARG A 89 6.96 -10.02 -21.70
N ALA A 90 7.12 -11.29 -22.06
CA ALA A 90 6.35 -12.39 -21.47
C ALA A 90 6.56 -12.50 -19.95
N VAL A 91 7.82 -12.44 -19.48
CA VAL A 91 8.14 -12.50 -18.05
C VAL A 91 7.55 -11.32 -17.30
N LYS A 92 7.64 -10.09 -17.85
CA LYS A 92 7.05 -8.91 -17.22
C LYS A 92 5.53 -9.04 -17.08
N LEU A 93 4.85 -9.52 -18.13
CA LEU A 93 3.41 -9.76 -18.10
C LEU A 93 3.05 -10.81 -17.05
N LEU A 94 3.77 -11.93 -17.00
CA LEU A 94 3.56 -13.01 -16.03
C LEU A 94 3.75 -12.52 -14.59
N THR A 95 4.83 -11.79 -14.31
CA THR A 95 5.08 -11.23 -12.96
C THR A 95 3.96 -10.26 -12.57
N THR A 96 3.55 -9.36 -13.47
CA THR A 96 2.50 -8.38 -13.19
C THR A 96 1.15 -9.06 -12.97
N ALA A 97 0.82 -10.08 -13.75
CA ALA A 97 -0.39 -10.88 -13.58
C ALA A 97 -0.38 -11.69 -12.26
N ALA A 98 0.76 -12.28 -11.89
CA ALA A 98 0.92 -12.96 -10.61
C ALA A 98 0.77 -12.00 -9.43
N THR A 99 1.34 -10.79 -9.52
CA THR A 99 1.15 -9.74 -8.52
C THR A 99 -0.31 -9.32 -8.42
N LEU A 100 -1.01 -9.13 -9.55
CA LEU A 100 -2.44 -8.81 -9.56
C LEU A 100 -3.27 -9.90 -8.86
N ALA A 101 -3.00 -11.17 -9.17
CA ALA A 101 -3.71 -12.29 -8.55
C ALA A 101 -3.51 -12.30 -7.03
N LEU A 102 -2.26 -12.19 -6.58
CA LEU A 102 -1.92 -12.19 -5.15
C LEU A 102 -2.55 -11.00 -4.42
N VAL A 103 -2.42 -9.78 -4.97
CA VAL A 103 -2.99 -8.56 -4.39
C VAL A 103 -4.52 -8.64 -4.33
N SER A 104 -5.17 -9.20 -5.34
CA SER A 104 -6.63 -9.35 -5.36
C SER A 104 -7.12 -10.37 -4.32
N ILE A 105 -6.40 -11.48 -4.14
CA ILE A 105 -6.69 -12.45 -3.08
C ILE A 105 -6.54 -11.81 -1.70
N VAL A 106 -5.47 -11.05 -1.48
CA VAL A 106 -5.22 -10.34 -0.22
C VAL A 106 -6.34 -9.32 0.04
N ALA A 107 -6.70 -8.50 -0.95
CA ALA A 107 -7.79 -7.54 -0.82
C ALA A 107 -9.13 -8.21 -0.45
N TRP A 108 -9.46 -9.32 -1.11
CA TRP A 108 -10.66 -10.10 -0.83
C TRP A 108 -10.65 -10.69 0.59
N ARG A 109 -9.53 -11.28 1.00
CA ARG A 109 -9.37 -11.86 2.36
C ARG A 109 -9.44 -10.78 3.44
N MET A 110 -8.85 -9.61 3.21
CA MET A 110 -8.93 -8.47 4.12
C MET A 110 -10.36 -7.96 4.27
N TYR A 111 -11.12 -7.88 3.17
CA TYR A 111 -12.53 -7.49 3.23
C TYR A 111 -13.38 -8.48 4.04
N LEU A 112 -13.19 -9.78 3.82
CA LEU A 112 -13.87 -10.82 4.61
C LEU A 112 -13.47 -10.76 6.08
N TYR A 113 -12.18 -10.57 6.37
CA TYR A 113 -11.67 -10.45 7.72
C TYR A 113 -12.24 -9.21 8.42
N ALA A 114 -12.28 -8.05 7.75
CA ALA A 114 -12.91 -6.83 8.27
C ALA A 114 -14.39 -7.05 8.62
N ARG A 115 -15.13 -7.78 7.78
CA ARG A 115 -16.52 -8.13 8.04
C ARG A 115 -16.68 -9.01 9.27
N THR A 116 -15.87 -10.06 9.40
CA THR A 116 -15.91 -10.94 10.58
C THR A 116 -15.52 -10.18 11.85
N GLN A 117 -14.55 -9.28 11.78
CA GLN A 117 -14.13 -8.44 12.90
C GLN A 117 -15.20 -7.40 13.28
N SER A 118 -15.94 -6.88 12.30
CA SER A 118 -17.09 -6.00 12.54
C SER A 118 -18.24 -6.71 13.23
N GLU A 119 -18.38 -8.02 13.04
CA GLU A 119 -19.41 -8.85 13.69
C GLU A 119 -19.00 -9.27 15.11
N SER A 120 -17.69 -9.38 15.41
CA SER A 120 -17.19 -9.67 16.76
C SER A 120 -17.14 -8.46 17.70
N GLY A 121 -17.17 -7.24 17.15
CA GLY A 121 -17.16 -6.00 17.94
C GLY A 121 -15.86 -5.78 18.71
N GLU A 122 -14.75 -6.42 18.29
CA GLU A 122 -13.47 -6.23 18.97
C GLU A 122 -12.99 -4.78 18.81
N VAL A 123 -12.74 -4.18 19.97
CA VAL A 123 -12.18 -2.84 20.12
C VAL A 123 -10.79 -2.97 20.74
N SER A 124 -9.91 -2.05 20.39
CA SER A 124 -8.55 -2.05 20.92
C SER A 124 -8.53 -1.87 22.45
N MET A 125 -7.55 -2.51 23.10
CA MET A 125 -7.46 -2.66 24.57
C MET A 125 -7.32 -1.34 25.37
N ASN A 126 -6.83 -0.25 24.76
CA ASN A 126 -6.51 0.99 25.47
C ASN A 126 -7.39 2.17 25.05
N LEU A 127 -7.63 2.37 23.75
CA LEU A 127 -8.42 3.49 23.22
C LEU A 127 -9.84 3.09 22.79
N GLU A 128 -10.22 1.81 22.94
CA GLU A 128 -11.51 1.25 22.50
C GLU A 128 -11.82 1.59 21.03
N LEU A 129 -10.78 1.76 20.20
CA LEU A 129 -10.98 2.06 18.80
C LEU A 129 -11.46 0.81 18.05
N PRO A 130 -12.45 0.95 17.16
CA PRO A 130 -12.92 -0.17 16.36
C PRO A 130 -11.84 -0.59 15.35
N ASP A 131 -11.18 -1.72 15.61
CA ASP A 131 -10.11 -2.25 14.76
C ASP A 131 -10.57 -2.55 13.33
N TYR A 132 -11.87 -2.83 13.14
CA TYR A 132 -12.46 -3.07 11.83
C TYR A 132 -12.22 -1.90 10.86
N LEU A 133 -12.22 -0.65 11.36
CA LEU A 133 -12.12 0.57 10.54
C LEU A 133 -10.73 0.65 9.89
N ILE A 134 -9.71 0.19 10.60
CA ILE A 134 -8.32 0.15 10.15
C ILE A 134 -8.15 -0.90 9.05
N ILE A 135 -8.76 -2.08 9.21
CA ILE A 135 -8.73 -3.16 8.23
C ILE A 135 -9.43 -2.72 6.92
N TYR A 136 -10.52 -1.94 7.03
CA TYR A 136 -11.19 -1.37 5.85
C TYR A 136 -10.31 -0.38 5.07
N VAL A 137 -9.57 0.49 5.76
CA VAL A 137 -8.63 1.43 5.11
C VAL A 137 -7.54 0.67 4.37
N LEU A 138 -7.01 -0.40 4.97
CA LEU A 138 -6.00 -1.25 4.34
C LEU A 138 -6.56 -1.99 3.13
N ALA A 139 -7.75 -2.60 3.25
CA ALA A 139 -8.45 -3.27 2.16
C ALA A 139 -8.70 -2.30 0.99
N PHE A 140 -9.07 -1.05 1.28
CA PHE A 140 -9.22 0.01 0.28
C PHE A 140 -7.88 0.31 -0.43
N GLY A 141 -6.78 0.43 0.29
CA GLY A 141 -5.45 0.61 -0.29
C GLY A 141 -5.05 -0.52 -1.26
N PHE A 142 -5.29 -1.77 -0.87
CA PHE A 142 -5.05 -2.94 -1.74
C PHE A 142 -5.99 -2.98 -2.95
N LEU A 143 -7.25 -2.58 -2.79
CA LEU A 143 -8.21 -2.48 -3.89
C LEU A 143 -7.77 -1.44 -4.92
N VAL A 144 -7.37 -0.25 -4.47
CA VAL A 144 -6.82 0.78 -5.36
C VAL A 144 -5.56 0.27 -6.06
N TYR A 145 -4.67 -0.41 -5.35
CA TYR A 145 -3.47 -1.00 -5.94
C TYR A 145 -3.79 -2.05 -7.03
N SER A 146 -4.80 -2.90 -6.82
CA SER A 146 -5.28 -3.84 -7.84
C SER A 146 -5.73 -3.12 -9.12
N LEU A 147 -6.44 -1.99 -9.00
CA LEU A 147 -6.85 -1.18 -10.17
C LEU A 147 -5.64 -0.65 -10.97
N PHE A 148 -4.55 -0.27 -10.29
CA PHE A 148 -3.31 0.14 -10.97
C PHE A 148 -2.67 -1.00 -11.75
N LEU A 149 -2.63 -2.21 -11.17
CA LEU A 149 -2.11 -3.42 -11.83
C LEU A 149 -2.94 -3.80 -13.07
N VAL A 150 -4.26 -3.72 -12.99
CA VAL A 150 -5.15 -3.94 -14.14
C VAL A 150 -4.87 -2.92 -15.26
N ARG A 151 -4.68 -1.64 -14.92
CA ARG A 151 -4.31 -0.60 -15.90
C ARG A 151 -2.95 -0.89 -16.54
N ASP A 152 -1.96 -1.35 -15.78
CA ASP A 152 -0.63 -1.67 -16.31
C ASP A 152 -0.69 -2.85 -17.29
N ILE A 153 -1.43 -3.91 -16.95
CA ILE A 153 -1.66 -5.05 -17.85
C ILE A 153 -2.41 -4.61 -19.12
N ALA A 154 -3.47 -3.81 -18.98
CA ALA A 154 -4.22 -3.32 -20.13
C ALA A 154 -3.38 -2.44 -21.07
N ARG A 155 -2.49 -1.60 -20.51
CA ARG A 155 -1.52 -0.82 -21.30
C ARG A 155 -0.49 -1.72 -21.95
N PHE A 156 0.00 -2.73 -21.25
CA PHE A 156 0.99 -3.67 -21.78
C PHE A 156 0.46 -4.47 -22.96
N LEU A 157 -0.82 -4.88 -22.92
CA LEU A 157 -1.50 -5.54 -24.04
C LEU A 157 -1.75 -4.59 -25.21
N LYS A 158 -2.04 -3.30 -24.96
CA LYS A 158 -2.22 -2.28 -26.01
C LYS A 158 -0.92 -1.78 -26.63
N GLY A 159 0.20 -1.77 -25.89
CA GLY A 159 1.54 -1.41 -26.37
C GLY A 159 2.32 -2.60 -26.97
N GLY A 160 1.61 -3.61 -27.48
CA GLY A 160 2.18 -4.80 -28.11
C GLY A 160 2.70 -4.57 -29.53
N GLU A 161 2.38 -3.44 -30.15
CA GLU A 161 2.94 -2.98 -31.41
C GLU A 161 4.06 -1.99 -31.10
N ASP A 162 5.30 -2.43 -31.36
CA ASP A 162 6.56 -1.68 -31.58
C ASP A 162 7.78 -2.54 -31.20
#